data_AF-A0A137NXS4-F1
#
_entry.id   AF-A0A137NXS4-F1
#
_cell.length_a   1.000
_cell.length_b   1.000
_cell.length_c   1.000
_cell.angle_alpha   90.00
_cell.angle_beta   90.00
_cell.angle_gamma   90.00
#
_symmetry.space_group_name_H-M   'P 1'
#
loop_
_entity.id
_entity.type
_entity.pdbx_description
1 polymer ?
#
loop_
_entity_poly.entity_id
_entity_poly.type
_entity_poly.pdbx_seq_one_letter_code
_entity_poly.pdbx_strand_id
1 'polypeptide(L)'
;AGLNNAQIVVGGDSAGGGFTANLIHFLRNNKRPQPSGTFMWSPSVDLTFSQPSMFDNNPKDILWKMNFPISLSSKGIELDSGFYWWIFNHSSSDLLARIKKDGTPFGPKEATLWPEVSPMFDQDNSYLPPTLIIVGERDSLRDPGVIYGINRGKSEIEGKVNKTIIPNIQTILYEDQVHAFMAFPFSKYSTWAVKSTGEFIYQALHQNNTHAIESKTYEYLPDYKKAYMSSTYNMYWKNVIGTSFPWNSTYRTIPYPTPEVFNLKTSAFIGGLGIV
;
A
#
# COMPACT_ATOMS: atom_id res chain seq x y z
N ALA A 1 20.23 17.42 -21.41
CA ALA A 1 19.01 16.69 -21.81
C ALA A 1 18.38 16.09 -20.55
N GLY A 2 17.04 16.12 -20.43
CA GLY A 2 16.31 15.53 -19.30
C GLY A 2 15.90 14.08 -19.56
N LEU A 3 15.54 13.34 -18.50
CA LEU A 3 15.00 11.99 -18.60
C LEU A 3 13.57 12.01 -19.19
N ASN A 4 13.23 11.01 -20.00
CA ASN A 4 11.85 10.79 -20.44
C ASN A 4 11.06 9.94 -19.41
N ASN A 5 9.74 9.88 -19.52
CA ASN A 5 8.90 9.14 -18.58
C ASN A 5 9.16 7.63 -18.58
N ALA A 6 9.50 7.03 -19.73
CA ALA A 6 9.87 5.62 -19.87
C ALA A 6 11.23 5.28 -19.23
N GLN A 7 12.00 6.30 -18.82
CA GLN A 7 13.27 6.14 -18.09
C GLN A 7 13.12 6.37 -16.58
N ILE A 8 11.89 6.54 -16.10
CA ILE A 8 11.61 6.87 -14.69
C ILE A 8 10.80 5.75 -14.07
N VAL A 9 11.24 5.28 -12.91
CA VAL A 9 10.45 4.49 -11.98
C VAL A 9 10.32 5.30 -10.69
N VAL A 10 9.10 5.37 -10.14
CA VAL A 10 8.83 6.07 -8.88
C VAL A 10 8.48 5.04 -7.83
N GLY A 11 9.01 5.17 -6.62
CA GLY A 11 8.60 4.30 -5.54
C GLY A 11 8.93 4.84 -4.18
N GLY A 12 8.34 4.20 -3.17
CA GLY A 12 8.54 4.55 -1.78
C GLY A 12 7.94 3.51 -0.85
N ASP A 13 8.30 3.64 0.42
CA ASP A 13 7.82 2.82 1.52
C ASP A 13 6.77 3.56 2.35
N SER A 14 5.87 2.82 3.00
CA SER A 14 4.93 3.39 3.97
C SER A 14 4.12 4.57 3.39
N ALA A 15 4.23 5.76 3.99
CA ALA A 15 3.64 7.00 3.47
C ALA A 15 4.15 7.36 2.06
N GLY A 16 5.41 7.09 1.73
CA GLY A 16 5.98 7.27 0.40
C GLY A 16 5.40 6.30 -0.65
N GLY A 17 5.02 5.09 -0.23
CA GLY A 17 4.25 4.16 -1.07
C GLY A 17 2.84 4.67 -1.37
N GLY A 18 2.18 5.22 -0.35
CA GLY A 18 0.91 5.94 -0.50
C GLY A 18 1.00 7.14 -1.44
N PHE A 19 2.05 7.95 -1.29
CA PHE A 19 2.32 9.10 -2.15
C PHE A 19 2.65 8.68 -3.60
N THR A 20 3.33 7.55 -3.78
CA THR A 20 3.56 6.97 -5.11
C THR A 20 2.24 6.59 -5.78
N ALA A 21 1.32 5.95 -5.05
CA ALA A 21 -0.02 5.66 -5.55
C ALA A 21 -0.78 6.95 -5.88
N ASN A 22 -0.74 7.94 -5.00
CA ASN A 22 -1.36 9.23 -5.23
C ASN A 22 -0.87 9.91 -6.53
N LEU A 23 0.45 9.90 -6.74
CA LEU A 23 1.05 10.48 -7.94
C LEU A 23 0.53 9.82 -9.21
N ILE A 24 0.51 8.49 -9.31
CA ILE A 24 0.08 7.81 -10.55
C ILE A 24 -1.42 8.01 -10.82
N HIS A 25 -2.24 8.09 -9.78
CA HIS A 25 -3.66 8.44 -9.89
C HIS A 25 -3.83 9.89 -10.35
N PHE A 26 -3.10 10.84 -9.75
CA PHE A 26 -3.09 12.24 -10.15
C PHE A 26 -2.68 12.41 -11.62
N LEU A 27 -1.60 11.75 -12.05
CA LEU A 27 -1.14 11.79 -13.45
C LEU A 27 -2.21 11.25 -14.41
N ARG A 28 -2.87 10.14 -14.06
CA ARG A 28 -3.96 9.56 -14.86
C ARG A 28 -5.14 10.52 -14.97
N ASN A 29 -5.62 11.06 -13.84
CA ASN A 29 -6.76 11.98 -13.79
C ASN A 29 -6.48 13.27 -14.57
N ASN A 30 -5.22 13.70 -14.62
CA ASN A 30 -4.79 14.90 -15.34
C ASN A 30 -4.24 14.63 -16.75
N LYS A 31 -4.41 13.41 -17.28
CA LYS A 31 -3.95 13.01 -18.62
C LYS A 31 -2.48 13.31 -18.87
N ARG A 32 -1.64 13.11 -17.84
CA ARG A 32 -0.20 13.28 -17.90
C ARG A 32 0.49 11.94 -18.17
N PRO A 33 1.68 11.95 -18.80
CA PRO A 33 2.43 10.72 -19.03
C PRO A 33 2.77 10.01 -17.71
N GLN A 34 2.51 8.70 -17.67
CA GLN A 34 2.87 7.85 -16.53
C GLN A 34 4.38 7.54 -16.53
N PRO A 35 5.00 7.27 -15.36
CA PRO A 35 6.34 6.69 -15.30
C PRO A 35 6.35 5.28 -15.91
N SER A 36 7.54 4.74 -16.17
CA SER A 36 7.70 3.39 -16.71
C SER A 36 7.19 2.30 -15.78
N GLY A 37 7.19 2.57 -14.48
CA GLY A 37 6.63 1.70 -13.47
C GLY A 37 6.68 2.35 -12.09
N THR A 38 6.10 1.67 -11.11
CA THR A 38 6.18 2.07 -9.71
C THR A 38 6.41 0.91 -8.76
N PHE A 39 7.10 1.14 -7.64
CA PHE A 39 7.14 0.16 -6.56
C PHE A 39 6.66 0.76 -5.25
N MET A 40 6.05 -0.07 -4.41
CA MET A 40 5.40 0.32 -3.16
C MET A 40 5.75 -0.70 -2.09
N TRP A 41 6.49 -0.29 -1.07
CA TRP A 41 6.76 -1.14 0.09
C TRP A 41 5.82 -0.78 1.22
N SER A 42 5.04 -1.75 1.73
CA SER A 42 4.12 -1.54 2.85
C SER A 42 3.27 -0.26 2.73
N PRO A 43 2.56 -0.02 1.60
CA PRO A 43 2.09 1.32 1.29
C PRO A 43 0.87 1.77 2.11
N SER A 44 0.89 3.02 2.54
CA SER A 44 -0.24 3.69 3.19
C SER A 44 -1.21 4.27 2.14
N VAL A 45 -2.05 3.40 1.57
CA VAL A 45 -3.03 3.77 0.52
C VAL A 45 -4.44 4.08 1.07
N ASP A 46 -4.67 3.77 2.34
CA ASP A 46 -5.90 4.04 3.09
C ASP A 46 -5.53 4.71 4.41
N LEU A 47 -5.87 6.00 4.55
CA LEU A 47 -5.62 6.77 5.77
C LEU A 47 -6.79 6.73 6.77
N THR A 48 -7.83 5.94 6.53
CA THR A 48 -8.83 5.65 7.56
C THR A 48 -8.29 4.67 8.61
N PHE A 49 -7.30 3.86 8.22
CA PHE A 49 -6.67 2.82 9.03
C PHE A 49 -7.69 1.86 9.65
N SER A 50 -8.73 1.51 8.89
CA SER A 50 -9.87 0.76 9.41
C SER A 50 -9.74 -0.76 9.24
N GLN A 51 -8.87 -1.23 8.33
CA GLN A 51 -8.81 -2.66 7.99
C GLN A 51 -8.24 -3.53 9.14
N PRO A 52 -8.64 -4.81 9.25
CA PRO A 52 -8.32 -5.66 10.40
C PRO A 52 -6.84 -5.78 10.73
N SER A 53 -5.96 -5.83 9.72
CA SER A 53 -4.51 -5.89 9.95
C SER A 53 -3.99 -4.76 10.83
N MET A 54 -4.62 -3.58 10.81
CA MET A 54 -4.24 -2.45 11.66
C MET A 54 -4.26 -2.80 13.15
N PHE A 55 -5.18 -3.66 13.57
CA PHE A 55 -5.39 -4.05 14.97
C PHE A 55 -4.78 -5.42 15.25
N ASP A 56 -5.02 -6.40 14.37
CA ASP A 56 -4.59 -7.79 14.55
C ASP A 56 -3.07 -7.96 14.50
N ASN A 57 -2.39 -7.11 13.71
CA ASN A 57 -0.94 -7.11 13.61
C ASN A 57 -0.28 -6.08 14.52
N ASN A 58 -1.04 -5.17 15.12
CA ASN A 58 -0.48 -4.17 16.04
C ASN A 58 0.47 -4.75 17.13
N PRO A 59 0.15 -5.87 17.81
CA PRO A 59 1.07 -6.44 18.80
C PRO A 59 2.27 -7.18 18.22
N LYS A 60 2.31 -7.38 16.89
CA LYS A 60 3.33 -8.14 16.15
C LYS A 60 4.22 -7.24 15.30
N ASP A 61 3.78 -6.01 15.06
CA ASP A 61 4.40 -5.04 14.17
C ASP A 61 5.27 -4.05 14.93
N ILE A 62 6.12 -3.35 14.20
CA ILE A 62 6.99 -2.27 14.70
C ILE A 62 6.29 -0.91 14.72
N LEU A 63 5.16 -0.78 14.02
CA LEU A 63 4.39 0.45 14.00
C LEU A 63 3.80 0.73 15.39
N TRP A 64 3.62 2.02 15.70
CA TRP A 64 3.08 2.42 16.99
C TRP A 64 1.69 1.83 17.24
N LYS A 65 1.36 1.64 18.52
CA LYS A 65 0.09 1.05 18.92
C LYS A 65 -1.11 1.85 18.41
N MET A 66 -2.01 1.18 17.70
CA MET A 66 -3.30 1.69 17.25
C MET A 66 -4.38 0.98 18.07
N ASN A 67 -4.83 1.62 19.17
CA ASN A 67 -5.84 0.99 20.03
C ASN A 67 -7.26 1.15 19.46
N PHE A 68 -7.50 2.21 18.68
CA PHE A 68 -8.78 2.48 18.02
C PHE A 68 -8.55 2.98 16.58
N PRO A 69 -9.49 2.71 15.64
CA PRO A 69 -9.51 3.43 14.36
C PRO A 69 -9.68 4.93 14.62
N ILE A 70 -9.51 5.77 13.58
CA ILE A 70 -9.88 7.19 13.70
C ILE A 70 -11.34 7.27 14.14
N SER A 71 -11.57 7.61 15.40
CA SER A 71 -12.89 7.80 15.98
C SER A 71 -13.05 9.27 16.37
N LEU A 72 -14.16 9.86 15.94
CA LEU A 72 -14.50 11.22 16.33
C LEU A 72 -15.47 11.19 17.48
N SER A 73 -15.04 11.77 18.60
CA SER A 73 -15.99 12.21 19.60
C SER A 73 -16.48 13.61 19.25
N SER A 74 -17.59 14.05 19.87
CA SER A 74 -18.01 15.46 19.81
C SER A 74 -17.01 16.43 20.46
N LYS A 75 -15.87 15.93 20.96
CA LYS A 75 -14.77 16.70 21.58
C LYS A 75 -13.49 16.72 20.72
N GLY A 76 -13.52 16.16 19.50
CA GLY A 76 -12.34 16.01 18.62
C GLY A 76 -11.87 14.56 18.50
N ILE A 77 -10.67 14.35 17.95
CA ILE A 77 -10.03 13.03 17.92
C ILE A 77 -9.77 12.58 19.36
N GLU A 78 -10.26 11.40 19.73
CA GLU A 78 -9.73 10.72 20.91
C GLU A 78 -8.36 10.13 20.57
N LEU A 79 -7.30 10.77 21.07
CA LEU A 79 -5.92 10.33 20.88
C LEU A 79 -5.64 9.12 21.77
N ASP A 80 -6.14 7.97 21.38
CA ASP A 80 -5.76 6.68 21.96
C ASP A 80 -5.03 5.82 20.92
N SER A 81 -4.04 6.44 20.26
CA SER A 81 -3.05 5.72 19.46
C SER A 81 -1.67 6.34 19.62
N GLY A 82 -0.66 5.48 19.81
CA GLY A 82 0.75 5.88 19.82
C GLY A 82 1.20 6.43 18.47
N PHE A 83 0.54 6.04 17.38
CA PHE A 83 0.82 6.53 16.03
C PHE A 83 0.57 8.03 15.92
N TYR A 84 -0.61 8.50 16.37
CA TYR A 84 -0.92 9.92 16.38
C TYR A 84 -0.13 10.67 17.44
N TRP A 85 0.05 10.09 18.64
CA TRP A 85 0.91 10.73 19.64
C TRP A 85 2.30 11.07 19.09
N TRP A 86 2.92 10.14 18.34
CA TRP A 86 4.23 10.39 17.72
C TRP A 86 4.19 11.55 16.73
N ILE A 87 3.22 11.57 15.80
CA ILE A 87 3.07 12.65 14.80
C ILE A 87 2.91 14.01 15.51
N PHE A 88 2.04 14.07 16.52
CA PHE A 88 1.75 15.31 17.24
C PHE A 88 2.99 15.81 18.02
N ASN A 89 3.73 14.91 18.68
CA ASN A 89 4.88 15.27 19.50
C ASN A 89 6.09 15.74 18.68
N HIS A 90 6.15 15.38 17.39
CA HIS A 90 7.23 15.79 16.48
C HIS A 90 6.80 16.89 15.48
N SER A 91 5.56 17.38 15.60
CA SER A 91 5.05 18.48 14.77
C SER A 91 5.52 19.83 15.30
N SER A 92 5.79 20.78 14.40
CA SER A 92 6.01 22.18 14.79
C SER A 92 4.73 22.79 15.39
N SER A 93 4.85 23.92 16.12
CA SER A 93 3.70 24.60 16.73
C SER A 93 2.61 24.96 15.71
N ASP A 94 3.02 25.45 14.54
CA ASP A 94 2.11 25.86 13.47
C ASP A 94 1.38 24.66 12.86
N LEU A 95 2.10 23.55 12.68
CA LEU A 95 1.52 22.31 12.20
C LEU A 95 0.54 21.75 13.25
N LEU A 96 0.94 21.70 14.52
CA LEU A 96 0.09 21.24 15.62
C LEU A 96 -1.22 22.05 15.72
N ALA A 97 -1.16 23.37 15.51
CA ALA A 97 -2.35 24.21 15.48
C ALA A 97 -3.30 23.82 14.31
N ARG A 98 -2.75 23.51 13.14
CA ARG A 98 -3.52 23.01 11.99
C ARG A 98 -4.10 21.63 12.26
N ILE A 99 -3.31 20.68 12.75
CA ILE A 99 -3.76 19.32 13.09
C ILE A 99 -4.95 19.38 14.07
N LYS A 100 -4.86 20.22 15.12
CA LYS A 100 -5.94 20.42 16.09
C LYS A 100 -7.21 20.99 15.46
N LYS A 101 -7.06 21.91 14.50
CA LYS A 101 -8.18 22.53 13.79
C LYS A 101 -8.85 21.55 12.83
N ASP A 102 -8.04 20.81 12.07
CA ASP A 102 -8.49 19.94 11.00
C ASP A 102 -9.00 18.59 11.53
N GLY A 103 -8.58 18.21 12.74
CA GLY A 103 -9.04 17.00 13.41
C GLY A 103 -8.41 15.73 12.83
N THR A 104 -7.33 15.82 12.06
CA THR A 104 -6.38 14.72 11.74
C THR A 104 -5.02 15.33 11.36
N PRO A 105 -3.91 14.56 11.36
CA PRO A 105 -2.65 15.04 10.81
C PRO A 105 -2.60 15.11 9.28
N PHE A 106 -3.65 14.65 8.59
CA PHE A 106 -3.72 14.54 7.12
C PHE A 106 -4.67 15.57 6.50
N GLY A 107 -5.04 16.62 7.26
CA GLY A 107 -6.04 17.61 6.86
C GLY A 107 -7.40 17.34 7.48
N PRO A 108 -8.48 17.95 6.94
CA PRO A 108 -9.83 17.74 7.45
C PRO A 108 -10.17 16.25 7.52
N LYS A 109 -10.91 15.82 8.53
CA LYS A 109 -11.25 14.39 8.72
C LYS A 109 -11.85 13.73 7.48
N GLU A 110 -12.70 14.46 6.75
CA GLU A 110 -13.35 13.98 5.53
C GLU A 110 -12.33 13.73 4.42
N ALA A 111 -11.18 14.42 4.46
CA ALA A 111 -10.12 14.26 3.48
C ALA A 111 -9.48 12.87 3.54
N THR A 112 -9.57 12.15 4.67
CA THR A 112 -9.10 10.74 4.73
C THR A 112 -9.89 9.81 3.80
N LEU A 113 -11.07 10.21 3.35
CA LEU A 113 -11.88 9.51 2.35
C LEU A 113 -11.69 10.04 0.92
N TRP A 114 -10.91 11.11 0.73
CA TRP A 114 -10.69 11.68 -0.60
C TRP A 114 -9.66 10.84 -1.37
N PRO A 115 -9.92 10.48 -2.63
CA PRO A 115 -8.96 9.75 -3.48
C PRO A 115 -7.58 10.42 -3.56
N GLU A 116 -7.53 11.75 -3.49
CA GLU A 116 -6.32 12.57 -3.51
C GLU A 116 -5.50 12.51 -2.22
N VAL A 117 -5.98 11.81 -1.19
CA VAL A 117 -5.29 11.62 0.09
C VAL A 117 -5.15 10.12 0.39
N SER A 118 -6.22 9.36 0.16
CA SER A 118 -6.30 7.91 0.29
C SER A 118 -6.63 7.30 -1.08
N PRO A 119 -5.63 6.96 -1.90
CA PRO A 119 -5.81 6.40 -3.25
C PRO A 119 -6.70 5.15 -3.30
N MET A 120 -6.88 4.45 -2.16
CA MET A 120 -7.83 3.35 -2.01
C MET A 120 -9.27 3.73 -2.42
N PHE A 121 -9.67 4.99 -2.28
CA PHE A 121 -11.02 5.46 -2.62
C PHE A 121 -11.17 5.93 -4.07
N ASP A 122 -10.10 5.92 -4.88
CA ASP A 122 -10.24 6.10 -6.32
C ASP A 122 -10.84 4.82 -6.95
N GLN A 123 -12.06 4.92 -7.45
CA GLN A 123 -12.77 3.81 -8.07
C GLN A 123 -12.14 3.41 -9.41
N ASP A 124 -11.43 4.34 -10.07
CA ASP A 124 -10.78 4.06 -11.33
C ASP A 124 -9.36 3.55 -11.06
N ASN A 125 -9.05 2.31 -11.43
CA ASN A 125 -7.70 1.75 -11.38
C ASN A 125 -7.09 1.53 -12.78
N SER A 126 -7.74 2.09 -13.81
CA SER A 126 -7.37 1.89 -15.20
C SER A 126 -6.14 2.68 -15.63
N TYR A 127 -5.39 2.09 -16.57
CA TYR A 127 -4.27 2.71 -17.29
C TYR A 127 -3.16 3.29 -16.40
N LEU A 128 -3.03 2.77 -15.17
CA LEU A 128 -1.91 3.01 -14.28
C LEU A 128 -0.66 2.23 -14.77
N PRO A 129 0.56 2.67 -14.42
CA PRO A 129 1.79 2.03 -14.88
C PRO A 129 2.03 0.69 -14.15
N PRO A 130 2.85 -0.23 -14.70
CA PRO A 130 3.23 -1.44 -14.01
C PRO A 130 3.67 -1.17 -12.58
N THR A 131 3.18 -1.94 -11.63
CA THR A 131 3.38 -1.70 -10.20
C THR A 131 3.82 -2.97 -9.48
N LEU A 132 4.84 -2.85 -8.64
CA LEU A 132 5.21 -3.86 -7.65
C LEU A 132 4.78 -3.40 -6.26
N ILE A 133 4.01 -4.23 -5.56
CA ILE A 133 3.69 -4.03 -4.14
C ILE A 133 4.40 -5.13 -3.35
N ILE A 134 5.14 -4.76 -2.31
CA ILE A 134 5.70 -5.72 -1.36
C ILE A 134 5.22 -5.35 0.04
N VAL A 135 4.68 -6.32 0.78
CA VAL A 135 4.07 -6.11 2.09
C VAL A 135 4.45 -7.26 3.03
N GLY A 136 4.60 -6.98 4.32
CA GLY A 136 4.83 -8.01 5.34
C GLY A 136 3.53 -8.66 5.83
N GLU A 137 3.57 -9.95 6.18
CA GLU A 137 2.42 -10.64 6.77
C GLU A 137 2.00 -10.05 8.13
N ARG A 138 2.98 -9.60 8.91
CA ARG A 138 2.82 -8.99 10.25
C ARG A 138 2.72 -7.46 10.19
N ASP A 139 2.55 -6.90 9.00
CA ASP A 139 2.41 -5.47 8.79
C ASP A 139 1.01 -4.98 9.16
N SER A 140 0.90 -3.88 9.91
CA SER A 140 -0.37 -3.24 10.24
C SER A 140 -1.04 -2.65 9.00
N LEU A 141 -0.26 -2.23 8.00
CA LEU A 141 -0.72 -1.77 6.68
C LEU A 141 -0.90 -2.91 5.68
N ARG A 142 -0.91 -4.17 6.14
CA ARG A 142 -1.00 -5.33 5.24
C ARG A 142 -2.23 -5.28 4.35
N ASP A 143 -3.40 -5.17 4.96
CA ASP A 143 -4.67 -5.32 4.26
C ASP A 143 -4.86 -4.22 3.21
N PRO A 144 -4.62 -2.91 3.48
CA PRO A 144 -4.67 -1.88 2.45
C PRO A 144 -3.77 -2.17 1.24
N GLY A 145 -2.51 -2.62 1.45
CA GLY A 145 -1.62 -2.96 0.34
C GLY A 145 -2.14 -4.14 -0.50
N VAL A 146 -2.66 -5.17 0.17
CA VAL A 146 -3.27 -6.36 -0.46
C VAL A 146 -4.53 -5.99 -1.25
N ILE A 147 -5.43 -5.20 -0.66
CA ILE A 147 -6.69 -4.76 -1.29
C ILE A 147 -6.40 -3.89 -2.51
N TYR A 148 -5.44 -2.96 -2.41
CA TYR A 148 -5.06 -2.12 -3.55
C TYR A 148 -4.47 -2.97 -4.69
N GLY A 149 -3.63 -3.96 -4.37
CA GLY A 149 -3.15 -4.95 -5.34
C GLY A 149 -4.29 -5.72 -6.03
N ILE A 150 -5.31 -6.14 -5.28
CA ILE A 150 -6.50 -6.81 -5.84
C ILE A 150 -7.27 -5.87 -6.78
N ASN A 151 -7.48 -4.60 -6.41
CA ASN A 151 -8.18 -3.63 -7.24
C ASN A 151 -7.43 -3.35 -8.56
N ARG A 152 -6.10 -3.23 -8.49
CA ARG A 152 -5.23 -3.14 -9.67
C ARG A 152 -5.33 -4.41 -10.53
N GLY A 153 -5.34 -5.59 -9.91
CA GLY A 153 -5.45 -6.88 -10.60
C GLY A 153 -6.77 -7.04 -11.34
N LYS A 154 -7.88 -6.59 -10.76
CA LYS A 154 -9.19 -6.54 -11.45
C LYS A 154 -9.14 -5.69 -12.71
N SER A 155 -8.54 -4.50 -12.63
CA SER A 155 -8.41 -3.61 -13.79
C SER A 155 -7.58 -4.25 -14.91
N GLU A 156 -6.53 -5.01 -14.56
CA GLU A 156 -5.73 -5.75 -15.54
C GLU A 156 -6.50 -6.89 -16.21
N ILE A 157 -7.25 -7.68 -15.44
CA ILE A 157 -8.12 -8.75 -15.98
C ILE A 157 -9.19 -8.19 -16.93
N GLU A 158 -9.73 -7.01 -16.62
CA GLU A 158 -10.68 -6.29 -17.48
C GLU A 158 -10.03 -5.67 -18.73
N GLY A 159 -8.70 -5.79 -18.88
CA GLY A 159 -7.96 -5.21 -20.01
C GLY A 159 -7.82 -3.69 -19.96
N LYS A 160 -8.14 -3.06 -18.82
CA LYS A 160 -8.08 -1.62 -18.59
C LYS A 160 -6.68 -1.18 -18.16
N VAL A 161 -5.66 -1.57 -18.92
CA VAL A 161 -4.25 -1.30 -18.63
C VAL A 161 -3.51 -0.86 -19.89
N ASN A 162 -2.37 -0.18 -19.71
CA ASN A 162 -1.43 0.02 -20.80
C ASN A 162 -0.77 -1.33 -21.11
N LYS A 163 -0.75 -1.72 -22.39
CA LYS A 163 -0.17 -3.00 -22.81
C LYS A 163 1.34 -2.98 -22.65
N THR A 164 1.85 -3.98 -21.94
CA THR A 164 3.27 -4.20 -21.64
C THR A 164 3.58 -5.69 -21.74
N ILE A 165 4.85 -6.06 -21.80
CA ILE A 165 5.29 -7.47 -21.78
C ILE A 165 5.14 -8.08 -20.38
N ILE A 166 5.30 -7.25 -19.35
CA ILE A 166 5.18 -7.62 -17.94
C ILE A 166 3.77 -7.35 -17.43
N PRO A 167 3.31 -8.02 -16.35
CA PRO A 167 2.03 -7.72 -15.73
C PRO A 167 2.00 -6.28 -15.18
N ASN A 168 0.82 -5.67 -15.18
CA ASN A 168 0.60 -4.32 -14.69
C ASN A 168 0.59 -4.26 -13.15
N ILE A 169 0.32 -5.37 -12.46
CA ILE A 169 0.47 -5.47 -11.01
C ILE A 169 1.14 -6.78 -10.60
N GLN A 170 2.06 -6.71 -9.64
CA GLN A 170 2.54 -7.85 -8.86
C GLN A 170 2.49 -7.49 -7.38
N THR A 171 1.83 -8.31 -6.56
CA THR A 171 1.82 -8.13 -5.10
C THR A 171 2.51 -9.30 -4.42
N ILE A 172 3.54 -9.03 -3.63
CA ILE A 172 4.30 -10.05 -2.91
C ILE A 172 4.13 -9.84 -1.41
N LEU A 173 3.52 -10.82 -0.75
CA LEU A 173 3.45 -10.88 0.70
C LEU A 173 4.65 -11.67 1.24
N TYR A 174 5.39 -11.10 2.19
CA TYR A 174 6.51 -11.78 2.85
C TYR A 174 6.09 -12.31 4.22
N GLU A 175 6.20 -13.62 4.40
CA GLU A 175 5.85 -14.34 5.62
C GLU A 175 6.66 -13.85 6.83
N ASP A 176 5.95 -13.68 7.95
CA ASP A 176 6.50 -13.25 9.23
C ASP A 176 7.27 -11.92 9.22
N GLN A 177 7.14 -11.11 8.16
CA GLN A 177 7.78 -9.80 8.08
C GLN A 177 6.84 -8.70 8.57
N VAL A 178 7.44 -7.71 9.24
CA VAL A 178 6.79 -6.52 9.80
C VAL A 178 6.75 -5.37 8.80
N HIS A 179 6.14 -4.25 9.19
CA HIS A 179 6.04 -3.05 8.37
C HIS A 179 7.41 -2.58 7.85
N ALA A 180 7.48 -2.27 6.55
CA ALA A 180 8.65 -1.71 5.89
C ALA A 180 9.99 -2.43 6.20
N PHE A 181 9.95 -3.76 6.39
CA PHE A 181 11.14 -4.56 6.75
C PHE A 181 12.32 -4.43 5.76
N MET A 182 12.09 -3.93 4.55
CA MET A 182 13.09 -3.60 3.53
C MET A 182 14.04 -2.48 3.97
N ALA A 183 13.58 -1.59 4.85
CA ALA A 183 14.40 -0.53 5.43
C ALA A 183 15.35 -1.04 6.52
N PHE A 184 15.14 -2.28 7.00
CA PHE A 184 16.00 -2.86 8.03
C PHE A 184 17.28 -3.43 7.43
N PRO A 185 18.45 -3.01 7.93
CA PRO A 185 19.71 -3.50 7.41
C PRO A 185 19.94 -4.96 7.82
N PHE A 186 20.75 -5.68 7.03
CA PHE A 186 21.32 -6.99 7.37
C PHE A 186 20.35 -8.19 7.53
N SER A 187 19.07 -8.05 7.21
CA SER A 187 18.15 -9.20 7.11
C SER A 187 18.18 -9.83 5.71
N LYS A 188 18.22 -11.16 5.64
CA LYS A 188 18.09 -11.89 4.36
C LYS A 188 16.75 -11.58 3.67
N TYR A 189 15.69 -11.36 4.45
CA TYR A 189 14.36 -11.03 3.93
C TYR A 189 14.35 -9.66 3.27
N SER A 190 14.92 -8.66 3.95
CA SER A 190 15.14 -7.31 3.39
C SER A 190 15.94 -7.39 2.09
N THR A 191 17.04 -8.14 2.09
CA THR A 191 17.86 -8.37 0.88
C THR A 191 17.03 -8.96 -0.26
N TRP A 192 16.22 -9.98 0.00
CA TRP A 192 15.36 -10.57 -1.02
C TRP A 192 14.32 -9.59 -1.57
N ALA A 193 13.67 -8.79 -0.71
CA ALA A 193 12.67 -7.81 -1.13
C ALA A 193 13.29 -6.67 -1.95
N VAL A 194 14.45 -6.16 -1.54
CA VAL A 194 15.20 -5.15 -2.30
C VAL A 194 15.63 -5.70 -3.66
N LYS A 195 16.12 -6.95 -3.71
CA LYS A 195 16.47 -7.60 -4.99
C LYS A 195 15.25 -7.84 -5.89
N SER A 196 14.12 -8.31 -5.36
CA SER A 196 12.85 -8.39 -6.12
C SER A 196 12.48 -7.02 -6.71
N THR A 197 12.67 -5.96 -5.95
CA THR A 197 12.40 -4.59 -6.40
C THR A 197 13.36 -4.15 -7.50
N GLY A 198 14.65 -4.45 -7.38
CA GLY A 198 15.65 -4.17 -8.43
C GLY A 198 15.36 -4.89 -9.74
N GLU A 199 14.96 -6.17 -9.66
CA GLU A 199 14.53 -6.96 -10.81
C GLU A 199 13.30 -6.37 -11.49
N PHE A 200 12.31 -5.93 -10.69
CA PHE A 200 11.13 -5.24 -11.20
C PHE A 200 11.47 -3.90 -11.85
N ILE A 201 12.35 -3.09 -11.25
CA ILE A 201 12.79 -1.81 -11.83
C ILE A 201 13.38 -2.05 -13.22
N TYR A 202 14.24 -3.07 -13.37
CA TYR A 202 14.81 -3.41 -14.67
C TYR A 202 13.72 -3.79 -15.67
N GLN A 203 12.77 -4.65 -15.27
CA GLN A 203 11.63 -5.04 -16.11
C GLN A 203 10.76 -3.84 -16.51
N ALA A 204 10.43 -2.95 -15.57
CA ALA A 204 9.60 -1.77 -15.82
C ALA A 204 10.24 -0.80 -16.80
N LEU A 205 11.56 -0.55 -16.70
CA LEU A 205 12.29 0.31 -17.64
C LEU A 205 12.40 -0.30 -19.05
N HIS A 206 12.22 -1.62 -19.19
CA HIS A 206 12.28 -2.35 -20.45
C HIS A 206 10.95 -3.00 -20.83
N GLN A 207 9.83 -2.51 -20.29
CA GLN A 207 8.49 -3.11 -20.37
C GLN A 207 7.97 -3.37 -21.80
N ASN A 208 8.60 -2.77 -22.83
CA ASN A 208 8.29 -2.93 -24.25
C ASN A 208 9.42 -3.57 -25.07
N ASN A 209 10.47 -4.10 -24.43
CA ASN A 209 11.62 -4.73 -25.08
C ASN A 209 11.83 -6.16 -24.58
N THR A 210 11.23 -7.12 -25.29
CA THR A 210 11.31 -8.55 -24.94
C THR A 210 12.75 -9.04 -24.89
N HIS A 211 13.59 -8.64 -25.86
CA HIS A 211 14.97 -9.08 -25.92
C HIS A 211 15.78 -8.60 -24.70
N ALA A 212 15.56 -7.37 -24.24
CA ALA A 212 16.21 -6.84 -23.05
C ALA A 212 15.74 -7.56 -21.77
N ILE A 213 14.44 -7.79 -21.62
CA ILE A 213 13.88 -8.50 -20.46
C ILE A 213 14.39 -9.95 -20.41
N GLU A 214 14.40 -10.65 -21.53
CA GLU A 214 14.80 -12.06 -21.62
C GLU A 214 16.33 -12.27 -21.58
N SER A 215 17.12 -11.20 -21.75
CA SER A 215 18.58 -11.26 -21.59
C SER A 215 19.07 -11.38 -20.14
N LYS A 216 18.16 -11.27 -19.16
CA LYS A 216 18.45 -11.36 -17.73
C LYS A 216 17.75 -12.57 -17.11
N THR A 217 18.36 -13.09 -16.05
CA THR A 217 17.74 -14.07 -15.16
C THR A 217 17.20 -13.34 -13.93
N TYR A 218 15.98 -13.69 -13.52
CA TYR A 218 15.32 -13.15 -12.34
C TYR A 218 15.22 -14.27 -11.30
N GLU A 219 15.75 -14.03 -10.10
CA GLU A 219 15.80 -15.01 -9.01
C GLU A 219 14.78 -14.66 -7.91
N TYR A 220 14.49 -13.38 -7.71
CA TYR A 220 13.76 -12.90 -6.52
C TYR A 220 12.34 -12.45 -6.82
N LEU A 221 12.08 -11.97 -8.04
CA LEU A 221 10.78 -11.54 -8.53
C LEU A 221 10.04 -12.74 -9.15
N PRO A 222 8.72 -12.88 -8.91
CA PRO A 222 7.93 -13.89 -9.59
C PRO A 222 8.04 -13.78 -11.12
N ASP A 223 8.04 -14.94 -11.79
CA ASP A 223 8.19 -15.01 -13.23
C ASP A 223 6.97 -14.38 -13.93
N TYR A 224 7.21 -13.27 -14.64
CA TYR A 224 6.18 -12.54 -15.37
C TYR A 224 5.46 -13.41 -16.41
N LYS A 225 6.13 -14.44 -16.96
CA LYS A 225 5.51 -15.38 -17.93
C LYS A 225 4.47 -16.29 -17.29
N LYS A 226 4.50 -16.42 -15.95
CA LYS A 226 3.55 -17.20 -15.17
C LYS A 226 2.49 -16.36 -14.48
N ALA A 227 2.47 -15.05 -14.76
CA ALA A 227 1.46 -14.14 -14.21
C ALA A 227 0.05 -14.65 -14.55
N TYR A 228 -0.86 -14.57 -13.58
CA TYR A 228 -2.27 -14.99 -13.69
C TYR A 228 -2.53 -16.48 -14.01
N MET A 229 -1.50 -17.32 -14.21
CA MET A 229 -1.70 -18.76 -14.47
C MET A 229 -2.22 -19.52 -13.25
N SER A 230 -1.89 -19.06 -12.04
CA SER A 230 -2.18 -19.78 -10.79
C SER A 230 -2.52 -18.86 -9.61
N SER A 231 -2.62 -17.55 -9.84
CA SER A 231 -3.13 -16.56 -8.90
C SER A 231 -4.11 -15.66 -9.64
N THR A 232 -5.25 -15.35 -9.02
CA THR A 232 -6.32 -14.58 -9.66
C THR A 232 -5.91 -13.12 -9.85
N TYR A 233 -5.20 -12.53 -8.90
CA TYR A 233 -4.85 -11.10 -8.92
C TYR A 233 -3.33 -10.87 -9.02
N ASN A 234 -2.60 -11.86 -9.52
CA ASN A 234 -1.14 -11.85 -9.65
C ASN A 234 -0.41 -11.53 -8.34
N MET A 235 -0.80 -12.27 -7.30
CA MET A 235 -0.23 -12.16 -5.96
C MET A 235 0.58 -13.40 -5.60
N TYR A 236 1.56 -13.20 -4.74
CA TYR A 236 2.52 -14.24 -4.36
C TYR A 236 2.80 -14.19 -2.86
N TRP A 237 2.88 -15.37 -2.25
CA TRP A 237 3.35 -15.55 -0.88
C TRP A 237 4.80 -15.99 -0.91
N LYS A 238 5.67 -15.24 -0.23
CA LYS A 238 7.08 -15.59 -0.07
C LYS A 238 7.35 -16.05 1.34
N ASN A 239 7.70 -17.33 1.48
CA ASN A 239 7.87 -17.95 2.77
C ASN A 239 9.22 -17.61 3.43
N VAL A 240 9.39 -18.02 4.69
CA VAL A 240 10.59 -17.74 5.50
C VAL A 240 11.89 -18.42 5.01
N ILE A 241 11.79 -19.34 4.05
CA ILE A 241 12.94 -19.99 3.39
C ILE A 241 13.23 -19.44 1.98
N GLY A 242 12.43 -18.47 1.50
CA GLY A 242 12.68 -17.73 0.26
C GLY A 242 11.93 -18.21 -0.97
N THR A 243 11.10 -19.25 -0.83
CA THR A 243 10.27 -19.76 -1.93
C THR A 243 9.04 -18.90 -2.12
N SER A 244 8.75 -18.53 -3.36
CA SER A 244 7.54 -17.78 -3.73
C SER A 244 6.49 -18.72 -4.33
N PHE A 245 5.25 -18.61 -3.86
CA PHE A 245 4.11 -19.38 -4.35
C PHE A 245 3.02 -18.43 -4.84
N PRO A 246 2.30 -18.76 -5.94
CA PRO A 246 1.07 -18.07 -6.27
C PRO A 246 0.11 -18.09 -5.08
N TRP A 247 -0.49 -16.95 -4.79
CA TRP A 247 -1.37 -16.76 -3.65
C TRP A 247 -2.59 -15.94 -4.04
N ASN A 248 -3.71 -16.22 -3.39
CA ASN A 248 -4.90 -15.40 -3.42
C ASN A 248 -5.20 -15.01 -1.98
N SER A 249 -5.54 -13.73 -1.76
CA SER A 249 -5.82 -13.27 -0.40
C SER A 249 -6.94 -14.07 0.25
N THR A 250 -6.63 -14.63 1.43
CA THR A 250 -7.58 -15.28 2.33
C THR A 250 -7.97 -14.38 3.49
N TYR A 251 -7.40 -13.17 3.57
CA TYR A 251 -7.65 -12.23 4.65
C TYR A 251 -9.04 -11.61 4.52
N ARG A 252 -9.70 -11.44 5.68
CA ARG A 252 -10.99 -10.77 5.76
C ARG A 252 -10.78 -9.27 5.57
N THR A 253 -11.73 -8.65 4.90
CA THR A 253 -11.80 -7.18 4.77
C THR A 253 -13.09 -6.71 5.40
N ILE A 254 -13.10 -5.47 5.87
CA ILE A 254 -14.31 -4.84 6.38
C ILE A 254 -14.72 -3.68 5.48
N PRO A 255 -16.01 -3.30 5.45
CA PRO A 255 -16.43 -2.06 4.81
C PRO A 255 -15.65 -0.86 5.35
N TYR A 256 -15.20 0.03 4.46
CA TYR A 256 -14.57 1.29 4.86
C TYR A 256 -15.58 2.20 5.55
N PRO A 257 -15.12 3.06 6.49
CA PRO A 257 -16.00 4.00 7.17
C PRO A 257 -16.62 5.00 6.18
N THR A 258 -17.88 5.36 6.42
CA THR A 258 -18.57 6.42 5.68
C THR A 258 -18.45 7.75 6.42
N PRO A 259 -18.67 8.91 5.76
CA PRO A 259 -18.71 10.21 6.43
C PRO A 259 -19.63 10.27 7.66
N GLU A 260 -20.68 9.44 7.71
CA GLU A 260 -21.63 9.34 8.81
C GLU A 260 -21.01 8.70 10.07
N VAL A 261 -20.10 7.72 9.89
CA VAL A 261 -19.38 7.05 10.98
C VAL A 261 -18.40 8.00 11.68
N PHE A 262 -17.84 8.95 10.93
CA PHE A 262 -17.01 10.05 11.45
C PHE A 262 -17.79 11.09 12.29
N ASN A 263 -19.08 10.88 12.55
CA ASN A 263 -19.90 11.73 13.42
C ASN A 263 -20.53 10.97 14.61
N LEU A 264 -20.28 9.66 14.74
CA LEU A 264 -20.81 8.89 15.86
C LEU A 264 -20.00 9.16 17.13
N LYS A 265 -20.67 9.59 18.21
CA LYS A 265 -20.05 9.66 19.55
C LYS A 265 -19.38 8.32 19.86
N THR A 266 -18.18 8.39 20.45
CA THR A 266 -17.29 7.28 20.82
C THR A 266 -17.93 6.13 21.61
N SER A 267 -19.19 6.26 22.03
CA SER A 267 -20.00 5.22 22.65
C SER A 267 -20.61 4.17 21.70
N ALA A 268 -20.53 4.33 20.37
CA ALA A 268 -21.23 3.43 19.44
C ALA A 268 -20.46 2.14 19.07
N PHE A 269 -19.14 2.09 19.29
CA PHE A 269 -18.35 0.85 19.12
C PHE A 269 -18.19 0.13 20.46
N ILE A 270 -19.32 -0.26 21.07
CA ILE A 270 -19.31 -1.36 22.02
C ILE A 270 -19.28 -2.63 21.17
N GLY A 271 -18.07 -3.03 20.79
CA GLY A 271 -17.83 -4.37 20.28
C GLY A 271 -18.30 -5.36 21.34
N GLY A 272 -19.34 -6.13 21.00
CA GLY A 272 -19.69 -7.31 21.74
C GLY A 272 -18.51 -8.27 21.73
N LEU A 273 -17.76 -8.27 22.82
CA LEU A 273 -16.97 -9.38 23.32
C LEU A 273 -16.89 -9.16 24.83
N GLY A 274 -17.90 -9.69 25.51
CA GLY A 274 -17.68 -10.08 26.90
C GLY A 274 -16.51 -11.06 26.92
N ILE A 275 -15.60 -10.88 27.87
CA ILE A 275 -15.39 -11.81 28.98
C ILE A 275 -14.49 -11.08 30.00
N VAL A 276 -14.88 -11.32 31.25
CA VAL A 276 -14.19 -11.13 32.55
C VAL A 276 -12.67 -11.08 32.48
#